data_AF-A0A936WKA1-F1
#
_entry.id   AF-A0A936WKA1-F1
#
_cell.length_a   1.000
_cell.length_b   1.000
_cell.length_c   1.000
_cell.angle_alpha   90.00
_cell.angle_beta   90.00
_cell.angle_gamma   90.00
#
_symmetry.space_group_name_H-M   'P 1'
#
loop_
_entity.id
_entity.type
_entity.pdbx_description
1 polymer ?
#
loop_
_entity_poly.entity_id
_entity_poly.type
_entity_poly.pdbx_seq_one_letter_code
_entity_poly.pdbx_strand_id
1 'polypeptide(L)'
;MIAAKLIADSITLAVAIPQPDIGLIAYGWLNPFTLIEPWLNGDLSSAICASTFLFFTALVWNSVHRARDAGWNHWIGLLTAVPFANVPATFLLSFAPRRKHTVWDLV
;
A
#
# COMPACT_ATOMS: atom_id res chain seq x y z
N MET A 1 13.61 -21.47 0.37
CA MET A 1 13.09 -21.91 1.69
C MET A 1 12.88 -20.75 2.67
N ILE A 2 13.82 -19.81 2.80
CA ILE A 2 13.72 -18.67 3.74
C ILE A 2 12.54 -17.73 3.43
N ALA A 3 12.34 -17.35 2.16
CA ALA A 3 11.25 -16.45 1.76
C ALA A 3 9.85 -17.03 2.00
N ALA A 4 9.65 -18.32 1.71
CA ALA A 4 8.37 -19.00 1.93
C ALA A 4 8.02 -19.10 3.43
N LYS A 5 9.03 -19.30 4.29
CA LYS A 5 8.86 -19.29 5.74
C LYS A 5 8.54 -17.89 6.26
N LEU A 6 9.19 -16.86 5.75
CA LEU A 6 8.90 -15.46 6.08
C LEU A 6 7.47 -15.05 5.69
N ILE A 7 6.98 -15.52 4.53
CA ILE A 7 5.60 -15.30 4.08
C ILE A 7 4.62 -16.07 4.97
N ALA A 8 4.91 -17.34 5.30
CA ALA A 8 4.07 -18.13 6.18
C ALA A 8 4.02 -17.54 7.61
N ASP A 9 5.15 -17.08 8.14
CA ASP A 9 5.28 -16.47 9.47
C ASP A 9 4.57 -15.10 9.52
N SER A 10 4.61 -14.32 8.44
CA SER A 10 3.87 -13.05 8.36
C SER A 10 2.36 -13.23 8.19
N ILE A 11 1.92 -14.27 7.46
CA ILE A 11 0.49 -14.62 7.35
C ILE A 11 -0.03 -15.15 8.70
N THR A 12 0.71 -16.03 9.36
CA THR A 12 0.32 -16.56 10.68
C THR A 12 0.30 -15.47 11.75
N LEU A 13 1.26 -14.53 11.73
CA LEU A 13 1.22 -13.35 12.59
C LEU A 13 0.00 -12.46 12.29
N ALA A 14 -0.34 -12.24 11.02
CA ALA A 14 -1.50 -11.44 10.63
C ALA A 14 -2.85 -12.09 11.03
N VAL A 15 -2.91 -13.43 11.05
CA VAL A 15 -4.11 -14.19 11.42
C VAL A 15 -4.24 -14.38 12.93
N ALA A 16 -3.13 -14.39 13.67
CA ALA A 16 -3.11 -14.60 15.12
C ALA A 16 -3.43 -13.33 15.94
N ILE A 17 -3.40 -12.14 15.33
CA ILE A 17 -3.70 -10.89 16.02
C ILE A 17 -5.22 -10.65 16.01
N PRO A 18 -5.85 -10.30 17.15
CA PRO A 18 -7.26 -9.94 17.21
C PRO A 18 -7.57 -8.88 16.14
N GLN A 19 -8.55 -9.16 15.29
CA GLN A 19 -8.95 -8.21 14.25
C GLN A 19 -9.59 -7.00 14.93
N PRO A 20 -9.08 -5.78 14.74
CA PRO A 20 -9.68 -4.62 15.36
C PRO A 20 -11.06 -4.35 14.75
N ASP A 21 -12.02 -4.05 15.61
CA ASP A 21 -13.37 -3.70 15.20
C ASP A 21 -13.33 -2.48 14.27
N ILE A 22 -13.76 -2.66 13.02
CA ILE A 22 -13.77 -1.61 11.99
C ILE A 22 -14.60 -0.40 12.47
N GLY A 23 -15.65 -0.64 13.25
CA GLY A 23 -16.47 0.41 13.85
C GLY A 23 -15.69 1.26 14.85
N LEU A 24 -14.80 0.64 15.63
CA LEU A 24 -13.93 1.33 16.59
C LEU A 24 -12.88 2.18 15.88
N ILE A 25 -12.30 1.69 14.78
CA ILE A 25 -11.33 2.44 13.96
C ILE A 25 -12.03 3.64 13.32
N ALA A 26 -13.23 3.46 12.78
CA ALA A 26 -14.03 4.54 12.20
C ALA A 26 -14.40 5.60 13.24
N TYR A 27 -14.78 5.18 14.45
CA TYR A 27 -15.06 6.09 15.56
C TYR A 27 -13.80 6.81 16.08
N GLY A 28 -12.63 6.19 15.96
CA GLY A 28 -11.34 6.78 16.27
C GLY A 28 -11.03 8.07 15.49
N TRP A 29 -11.63 8.26 14.31
CA TRP A 29 -11.53 9.52 13.55
C TRP A 29 -12.30 10.68 14.21
N LEU A 30 -13.36 10.39 14.97
CA LEU A 30 -14.15 11.37 15.71
C LEU A 30 -13.62 11.55 17.14
N ASN A 31 -13.08 10.48 17.73
CA ASN A 31 -12.49 10.52 19.06
C ASN A 31 -11.21 9.67 19.11
N PRO A 32 -10.01 10.29 19.01
CA PRO A 32 -8.75 9.55 18.97
C PRO A 32 -8.41 8.83 20.28
N PHE A 33 -9.03 9.19 21.41
CA PHE A 33 -8.77 8.55 22.70
C PHE A 33 -9.29 7.11 22.77
N THR A 34 -10.27 6.73 21.93
CA THR A 34 -10.77 5.35 21.89
C THR A 34 -9.79 4.36 21.28
N LEU A 35 -8.71 4.86 20.66
CA LEU A 35 -7.65 4.04 20.09
C LEU A 35 -6.52 3.75 21.09
N ILE A 36 -6.52 4.37 22.28
CA ILE A 36 -5.46 4.17 23.29
C ILE A 36 -5.45 2.74 23.84
N GLU A 37 -6.60 2.21 24.21
CA GLU A 37 -6.70 0.85 24.77
C GLU A 37 -6.36 -0.23 23.73
N PRO A 38 -6.87 -0.19 22.49
CA PRO A 38 -6.40 -1.10 21.41
C PRO A 38 -4.92 -0.94 21.06
N TRP A 39 -4.34 0.24 21.29
CA TRP A 39 -2.91 0.48 21.08
C TRP A 39 -2.09 -0.24 22.15
N LEU A 40 -2.49 -0.12 23.42
CA LEU A 40 -1.85 -0.80 24.54
C LEU A 40 -2.00 -2.33 24.45
N ASN A 41 -3.11 -2.82 23.90
CA ASN A 41 -3.37 -4.24 23.69
C ASN A 41 -2.66 -4.83 22.45
N GLY A 42 -2.04 -3.98 21.62
CA GLY A 42 -1.28 -4.40 20.44
C GLY A 42 -2.11 -4.64 19.17
N ASP A 43 -3.43 -4.53 19.24
CA ASP A 43 -4.35 -4.81 18.13
C ASP A 43 -4.18 -3.81 16.98
N LEU A 44 -3.89 -2.55 17.30
CA LEU A 44 -3.65 -1.49 16.30
C LEU A 44 -2.41 -1.71 15.44
N SER A 45 -1.41 -2.44 15.94
CA SER A 45 -0.18 -2.72 15.19
C SER A 45 -0.47 -3.50 13.90
N SER A 46 -1.40 -4.45 13.96
CA SER A 46 -1.80 -5.25 12.79
C SER A 46 -2.54 -4.42 11.74
N ALA A 47 -3.49 -3.60 12.17
CA ALA A 47 -4.23 -2.71 11.28
C ALA A 47 -3.31 -1.71 10.59
N ILE A 48 -2.38 -1.12 11.32
CA ILE A 48 -1.40 -0.19 10.76
C ILE A 48 -0.51 -0.91 9.75
N CYS A 49 0.02 -2.09 10.08
CA CYS A 49 0.84 -2.87 9.14
C CYS A 49 0.05 -3.24 7.88
N ALA A 50 -1.18 -3.73 8.02
CA ALA A 50 -2.03 -4.12 6.90
C ALA A 50 -2.43 -2.92 6.03
N SER A 51 -2.85 -1.81 6.63
CA SER A 51 -3.22 -0.59 5.90
C SER A 51 -2.03 0.02 5.19
N THR A 52 -0.86 0.01 5.83
CA THR A 52 0.39 0.53 5.26
C THR A 52 0.85 -0.34 4.10
N PHE A 53 0.80 -1.67 4.25
CA PHE A 53 1.09 -2.61 3.16
C PHE A 53 0.17 -2.39 1.96
N LEU A 54 -1.15 -2.37 2.18
CA LEU A 54 -2.13 -2.12 1.12
C LEU A 54 -1.91 -0.78 0.42
N PHE A 55 -1.64 0.28 1.19
CA PHE A 55 -1.35 1.60 0.65
C PHE A 55 -0.12 1.58 -0.26
N PHE A 56 1.00 1.00 0.18
CA PHE A 56 2.21 0.93 -0.63
C PHE A 56 2.05 0.03 -1.85
N THR A 57 1.36 -1.11 -1.73
CA THR A 57 1.04 -1.97 -2.87
C THR A 57 0.21 -1.21 -3.92
N ALA A 58 -0.84 -0.50 -3.49
CA ALA A 58 -1.67 0.30 -4.38
C ALA A 58 -0.89 1.45 -5.03
N LEU A 59 0.01 2.08 -4.29
CA LEU A 59 0.87 3.16 -4.78
C LEU A 59 1.85 2.66 -5.85
N VAL A 60 2.51 1.52 -5.63
CA VAL A 60 3.41 0.90 -6.62
C VAL A 60 2.63 0.49 -7.86
N TRP A 61 1.48 -0.16 -7.67
CA TRP A 61 0.59 -0.56 -8.76
C TRP A 61 0.20 0.64 -9.64
N ASN A 62 -0.32 1.70 -9.01
CA ASN A 62 -0.74 2.92 -9.72
C ASN A 62 0.43 3.59 -10.44
N SER A 63 1.63 3.59 -9.85
CA SER A 63 2.84 4.16 -10.45
C SER A 63 3.30 3.41 -11.69
N VAL A 64 3.26 2.08 -11.66
CA VAL A 64 3.58 1.23 -12.82
C VAL A 64 2.56 1.45 -13.94
N HIS A 65 1.28 1.51 -13.61
CA HIS A 65 0.22 1.79 -14.59
C HIS A 65 0.35 3.19 -15.18
N ARG A 66 0.58 4.23 -14.36
CA ARG A 66 0.82 5.59 -14.86
C ARG A 66 2.03 5.67 -15.80
N ALA A 67 3.12 4.98 -15.47
CA ALA A 67 4.29 4.92 -16.35
C ALA A 67 3.95 4.25 -17.69
N ARG A 68 3.18 3.14 -17.66
CA ARG A 68 2.69 2.47 -18.87
C ARG A 68 1.76 3.37 -19.70
N ASP A 69 0.81 4.04 -19.07
CA ASP A 69 -0.17 4.92 -19.73
C ASP A 69 0.48 6.17 -20.35
N ALA A 70 1.62 6.61 -19.79
CA ALA A 70 2.45 7.67 -20.37
C ALA A 70 3.31 7.19 -21.56
N GLY A 71 3.29 5.89 -21.87
CA GLY A 71 4.19 5.27 -22.85
C GLY A 71 5.65 5.20 -22.40
N TRP A 72 5.90 5.34 -21.09
CA TRP A 72 7.23 5.21 -20.52
C TRP A 72 7.53 3.73 -20.19
N ASN A 73 8.79 3.45 -19.88
CA ASN A 73 9.15 2.13 -19.39
C ASN A 73 8.46 1.86 -18.04
N HIS A 74 7.55 0.88 -17.99
CA HIS A 74 6.74 0.56 -16.81
C HIS A 74 7.58 0.19 -15.57
N TRP A 75 8.80 -0.31 -15.76
CA TRP A 75 9.76 -0.60 -14.67
C TRP A 75 10.13 0.66 -13.86
N ILE A 76 9.99 1.87 -14.44
CA ILE A 76 10.20 3.14 -13.72
C ILE A 76 9.22 3.27 -12.54
N GLY A 77 8.01 2.72 -12.67
CA GLY A 77 7.03 2.72 -11.59
C GLY A 77 7.50 1.99 -10.33
N LEU A 78 8.40 0.99 -10.46
CA LEU A 78 8.95 0.26 -9.31
C LEU A 78 9.92 1.09 -8.47
N LEU A 79 10.41 2.23 -8.96
CA LEU A 79 11.18 3.16 -8.12
C LEU A 79 10.35 3.64 -6.91
N THR A 80 9.02 3.57 -7.01
CA THR A 80 8.13 3.88 -5.88
C THR A 80 8.15 2.82 -4.77
N ALA A 81 8.66 1.61 -5.04
CA ALA A 81 8.86 0.59 -4.02
C ALA A 81 10.16 0.79 -3.21
N VAL A 82 11.11 1.58 -3.74
CA VAL A 82 12.41 1.79 -3.10
C VAL A 82 12.28 2.89 -2.02
N PRO A 83 12.69 2.61 -0.77
CA PRO A 83 12.74 3.64 0.28
C PRO A 83 13.56 4.85 -0.17
N PHE A 84 13.17 6.06 0.23
CA PHE A 84 13.75 7.36 -0.18
C PHE A 84 13.53 7.78 -1.64
N ALA A 85 13.50 6.85 -2.60
CA ALA A 85 13.14 7.14 -3.99
C ALA A 85 11.62 7.25 -4.19
N ASN A 86 10.82 6.72 -3.25
CA ASN A 86 9.37 6.69 -3.36
C ASN A 86 8.73 8.07 -3.54
N VAL A 87 8.99 9.00 -2.62
CA VAL A 87 8.38 10.34 -2.65
C VAL A 87 8.70 11.08 -3.97
N PRO A 88 9.97 11.19 -4.40
CA PRO A 88 10.28 11.88 -5.65
C PRO A 88 9.72 11.14 -6.88
N ALA A 89 9.79 9.81 -6.93
CA ALA A 89 9.25 9.05 -8.06
C ALA A 89 7.72 9.18 -8.17
N THR A 90 7.00 9.10 -7.06
CA THR A 90 5.54 9.29 -7.01
C THR A 90 5.16 10.71 -7.41
N PHE A 91 5.92 11.71 -6.95
CA PHE A 91 5.71 13.10 -7.33
C PHE A 91 5.91 13.31 -8.85
N LEU A 92 7.00 12.80 -9.42
CA LEU A 92 7.26 12.91 -10.86
C LEU A 92 6.20 12.18 -11.70
N LEU A 93 5.82 10.96 -11.31
CA LEU A 93 4.77 10.19 -11.99
C LEU A 93 3.38 10.81 -11.81
N SER A 94 3.18 11.68 -10.82
CA SER A 94 1.93 12.41 -10.65
C SER A 94 1.63 13.35 -11.82
N PHE A 95 2.69 13.89 -12.45
CA PHE A 95 2.65 14.80 -13.60
C PHE A 95 2.90 14.10 -14.94
N ALA A 96 3.00 12.77 -14.97
CA ALA A 96 3.22 12.03 -16.20
C ALA A 96 2.06 12.30 -17.19
N PRO A 97 2.37 12.67 -18.45
CA PRO A 97 1.34 12.99 -19.44
C PRO A 97 0.55 11.73 -19.78
N ARG A 98 -0.78 11.82 -19.75
CA ARG A 98 -1.65 10.71 -20.17
C ARG A 98 -1.71 10.65 -21.68
N ARG A 99 -1.27 9.54 -22.31
CA ARG A 99 -1.64 9.29 -23.70
C ARG A 99 -3.13 8.99 -23.78
N LYS A 100 -3.77 9.44 -24.86
CA LYS A 100 -5.11 8.99 -25.21
C LYS A 100 -4.98 7.58 -25.76
N HIS A 101 -5.40 6.58 -24.98
CA HIS A 101 -5.48 5.22 -25.48
C HIS A 101 -6.58 5.12 -26.52
N THR A 102 -6.23 4.59 -27.68
CA THR A 102 -7.23 4.16 -28.68
C THR A 102 -7.48 2.67 -28.49
N VAL A 103 -8.65 2.17 -28.90
CA VAL A 103 -9.06 0.76 -28.75
C VAL A 103 -8.02 -0.23 -29.32
N TRP A 104 -7.15 0.26 -30.22
CA TRP A 104 -6.09 -0.49 -30.87
C TRP A 104 -4.84 -0.75 -30.01
N ASP A 105 -4.67 -0.09 -28.87
CA ASP A 105 -3.52 -0.33 -27.94
C ASP A 105 -3.69 -1.60 -27.07
N LEU A 106 -4.84 -2.28 -27.18
CA LEU A 106 -5.17 -3.52 -26.44
C LEU A 106 -4.82 -4.81 -27.20
N VAL A 107 -4.39 -4.70 -28.47
CA VAL A 107 -3.98 -5.84 -29.33
C VAL A 107 -2.48 -6.05 -29.25
#